data_AF-A0A8T3TLC9-F1
#
_entry.id   AF-A0A8T3TLC9-F1
#
_cell.length_a   1.000
_cell.length_b   1.000
_cell.length_c   1.000
_cell.angle_alpha   90.00
_cell.angle_beta   90.00
_cell.angle_gamma   90.00
#
_symmetry.space_group_name_H-M   'P 1'
#
loop_
_entity.id
_entity.type
_entity.pdbx_description
1 polymer ?
#
loop_
_entity_poly.entity_id
_entity_poly.type
_entity_poly.pdbx_seq_one_letter_code
_entity_poly.pdbx_strand_id
1 'polypeptide(L)'
;MNKSRGAIAGIAAAAAALGAEEFLAGALPGAPSLVVAIGTLIIDLQPPGGKELIVALFGEADKLALIVAVTVVALLIGTLLGVAALRNRTIADLGFLAFGALALFAALRDPQRRTLLRRAGGALLLGALGGVLGRYLIGVRDLPVSATTVMIPPPTETVPPPPPAATLEVPGITPLIVANDAFYRIDTALVVPTINADSWNLRVHGMVDREVSLTYPQLLALPLVERYVTIACVSNEVGGDLVGNAEWTGVRLRDVLDMAGVQPGATQIVGRAFDGWTAGFPTEY
;
A
#
# COMPACT_ATOMS: atom_id res chain seq x y z
N MET A 1 -3.19 11.54 4.99
CA MET A 1 -1.83 11.02 5.29
C MET A 1 -0.94 12.19 5.71
N ASN A 2 -0.32 12.15 6.90
CA ASN A 2 0.39 13.31 7.47
C ASN A 2 1.73 13.58 6.76
N LYS A 3 2.07 14.87 6.54
CA LYS A 3 3.31 15.32 5.87
C LYS A 3 4.58 14.75 6.53
N SER A 4 4.55 14.52 7.84
CA SER A 4 5.62 13.90 8.61
C SER A 4 5.95 12.48 8.15
N ARG A 5 4.93 11.66 7.80
CA ARG A 5 5.14 10.29 7.33
C ARG A 5 5.80 10.25 5.95
N GLY A 6 5.43 11.18 5.06
CA GLY A 6 6.07 11.31 3.74
C GLY A 6 7.52 11.77 3.82
N ALA A 7 7.82 12.72 4.72
CA ALA A 7 9.19 13.18 4.97
C ALA A 7 10.08 12.03 5.49
N ILE A 8 9.61 11.27 6.49
CA ILE A 8 10.36 10.14 7.07
C ILE A 8 10.59 9.05 6.00
N ALA A 9 9.57 8.71 5.22
CA ALA A 9 9.71 7.74 4.13
C ALA A 9 10.72 8.20 3.07
N GLY A 10 10.72 9.48 2.72
CA GLY A 10 11.67 10.08 1.79
C GLY A 10 13.12 10.04 2.28
N ILE A 11 13.35 10.36 3.55
CA ILE A 11 14.68 10.25 4.20
C ILE A 11 15.14 8.80 4.23
N ALA A 12 14.28 7.87 4.66
CA ALA A 12 14.61 6.45 4.73
C ALA A 12 14.96 5.88 3.35
N ALA A 13 14.22 6.25 2.31
CA ALA A 13 14.49 5.83 0.95
C ALA A 13 15.84 6.38 0.42
N ALA A 14 16.12 7.67 0.65
CA ALA A 14 17.40 8.27 0.25
C ALA A 14 18.59 7.66 1.00
N ALA A 15 18.46 7.43 2.31
CA ALA A 15 19.49 6.79 3.12
C ALA A 15 19.74 5.33 2.69
N ALA A 16 18.69 4.56 2.43
CA ALA A 16 18.80 3.19 1.94
C ALA A 16 19.45 3.13 0.55
N ALA A 17 19.10 4.05 -0.35
CA ALA A 17 19.69 4.13 -1.68
C ALA A 17 21.19 4.44 -1.63
N LEU A 18 21.59 5.45 -0.86
CA LEU A 18 23.02 5.80 -0.66
C LEU A 18 23.78 4.67 0.03
N GLY A 19 23.20 4.05 1.07
CA GLY A 19 23.83 2.96 1.80
C GLY A 19 24.04 1.71 0.95
N ALA A 20 23.03 1.32 0.16
CA ALA A 20 23.14 0.18 -0.76
C ALA A 20 24.19 0.44 -1.85
N GLU A 21 24.28 1.67 -2.34
CA GLU A 21 25.21 2.08 -3.38
C GLU A 21 26.66 2.10 -2.88
N GLU A 22 26.94 2.74 -1.73
CA GLU A 22 28.28 2.73 -1.13
C GLU A 22 28.72 1.33 -0.69
N PHE A 23 27.79 0.49 -0.22
CA PHE A 23 28.07 -0.91 0.05
C PHE A 23 28.50 -1.66 -1.21
N LEU A 24 27.83 -1.43 -2.34
CA LEU A 24 28.21 -2.01 -3.63
C LEU A 24 29.55 -1.47 -4.12
N ALA A 25 29.82 -0.17 -3.93
CA ALA A 25 31.11 0.46 -4.25
C ALA A 25 32.28 -0.17 -3.47
N GLY A 26 32.06 -0.49 -2.19
CA GLY A 26 33.05 -1.17 -1.35
C GLY A 26 33.18 -2.68 -1.61
N ALA A 27 32.08 -3.36 -1.95
CA ALA A 27 32.06 -4.81 -2.14
C ALA A 27 32.60 -5.26 -3.50
N LEU A 28 32.52 -4.41 -4.53
CA LEU A 28 32.92 -4.73 -5.90
C LEU A 28 34.16 -3.92 -6.32
N PRO A 29 35.30 -4.58 -6.60
CA PRO A 29 36.49 -3.88 -7.07
C PRO A 29 36.20 -3.03 -8.32
N GLY A 30 36.36 -1.71 -8.17
CA GLY A 30 36.19 -0.73 -9.24
C GLY A 30 34.81 -0.08 -9.32
N ALA A 31 33.80 -0.55 -8.56
CA ALA A 31 32.46 0.03 -8.60
C ALA A 31 32.47 1.54 -8.28
N PRO A 32 31.71 2.36 -9.04
CA PRO A 32 31.71 3.80 -8.84
C PRO A 32 30.94 4.15 -7.55
N SER A 33 31.57 4.89 -6.64
CA SER A 33 30.86 5.62 -5.59
C SER A 33 30.16 6.82 -6.23
N LEU A 34 28.84 6.90 -6.05
CA LEU A 34 27.99 7.96 -6.54
C LEU A 34 28.31 9.28 -5.85
N VAL A 35 28.63 9.23 -4.56
CA VAL A 35 29.03 10.41 -3.79
C VAL A 35 30.32 10.98 -4.34
N VAL A 36 31.31 10.12 -4.65
CA VAL A 36 32.58 10.56 -5.25
C VAL A 36 32.38 11.05 -6.68
N ALA A 37 31.53 10.39 -7.49
CA ALA A 37 31.26 10.80 -8.87
C ALA A 37 30.57 12.17 -8.95
N ILE A 38 29.57 12.42 -8.09
CA ILE A 38 28.91 13.72 -7.97
C ILE A 38 29.89 14.76 -7.42
N GLY A 39 30.71 14.40 -6.43
CA GLY A 39 31.75 15.27 -5.89
C GLY A 39 32.72 15.75 -6.98
N THR A 40 33.21 14.84 -7.81
CA THR A 40 34.09 15.17 -8.95
C THR A 40 33.38 16.09 -9.96
N LEU A 41 32.10 15.84 -10.27
CA LEU A 41 31.34 16.73 -11.16
C LEU A 41 31.18 18.15 -10.59
N ILE A 42 30.96 18.28 -9.29
CA ILE A 42 30.87 19.59 -8.62
C ILE A 42 32.20 20.33 -8.73
N ILE A 43 33.32 19.63 -8.52
CA ILE A 43 34.66 20.19 -8.66
C ILE A 43 34.92 20.63 -10.10
N ASP A 44 34.55 19.81 -11.09
CA ASP A 44 34.75 20.10 -12.53
C ASP A 44 33.93 21.32 -13.01
N LEU A 45 32.81 21.62 -12.35
CA LEU A 45 31.93 22.74 -12.67
C LEU A 45 32.24 24.00 -11.88
N GLN A 46 33.22 24.00 -10.97
CA GLN A 46 33.54 25.19 -10.18
C GLN A 46 34.11 26.31 -11.06
N PRO A 47 33.69 27.56 -10.85
CA PRO A 47 34.30 28.71 -11.51
C PRO A 47 35.77 28.89 -11.06
N PRO A 48 36.60 29.57 -11.88
CA PRO A 48 38.00 29.84 -11.54
C PRO A 48 38.12 30.52 -10.17
N GLY A 49 38.95 29.99 -9.27
CA GLY A 49 39.10 30.50 -7.90
C GLY A 49 38.23 29.82 -6.83
N GLY A 50 37.28 28.96 -7.24
CA GLY A 50 36.36 28.31 -6.30
C GLY A 50 37.04 27.27 -5.39
N LYS A 51 38.08 26.59 -5.88
CA LYS A 51 38.79 25.56 -5.12
C LYS A 51 39.61 26.19 -3.98
N GLU A 52 40.26 27.31 -4.27
CA GLU A 52 41.04 28.09 -3.33
C GLU A 52 40.16 28.63 -2.20
N LEU A 53 38.94 29.06 -2.51
CA LEU A 53 37.95 29.51 -1.52
C LEU A 53 37.48 28.38 -0.59
N ILE A 54 37.20 27.19 -1.14
CA ILE A 54 36.78 26.03 -0.34
C ILE A 54 37.92 25.56 0.57
N VAL A 55 39.15 25.50 0.04
CA VAL A 55 40.33 25.15 0.83
C VAL A 55 40.59 26.19 1.92
N ALA A 56 40.36 27.49 1.66
CA ALA A 56 40.48 28.55 2.66
C ALA A 56 39.43 28.45 3.78
N LEU A 57 38.22 27.98 3.47
CA LEU A 57 37.11 27.83 4.43
C LEU A 57 37.19 26.55 5.27
N PHE A 58 37.59 25.43 4.65
CA PHE A 58 37.52 24.09 5.27
C PHE A 58 38.88 23.43 5.54
N GLY A 59 39.99 24.03 5.09
CA GLY A 59 41.34 23.50 5.29
C GLY A 59 41.55 22.13 4.62
N GLU A 60 42.29 21.24 5.28
CA GLU A 60 42.54 19.86 4.80
C GLU A 60 41.29 18.97 4.75
N ALA A 61 40.16 19.44 5.30
CA ALA A 61 38.89 18.71 5.33
C ALA A 61 37.99 18.98 4.11
N ASP A 62 38.50 19.62 3.05
CA ASP A 62 37.76 19.98 1.83
C ASP A 62 36.98 18.80 1.20
N LYS A 63 37.61 17.62 1.13
CA LYS A 63 36.99 16.40 0.60
C LYS A 63 35.88 15.85 1.49
N LEU A 64 36.08 15.91 2.81
CA LEU A 64 35.07 15.45 3.78
C LEU A 64 33.87 16.40 3.76
N ALA A 65 34.12 17.71 3.67
CA ALA A 65 33.08 18.72 3.55
C ALA A 65 32.22 18.50 2.30
N LEU A 66 32.84 18.13 1.18
CA LEU A 66 32.13 17.80 -0.06
C LEU A 66 31.23 16.57 0.08
N ILE A 67 31.73 15.49 0.69
CA ILE A 67 30.95 14.27 0.96
C ILE A 67 29.73 14.58 1.84
N VAL A 68 29.95 15.28 2.96
CA VAL A 68 28.88 15.67 3.89
C VAL A 68 27.85 16.54 3.18
N ALA A 69 28.28 17.51 2.38
CA ALA A 69 27.38 18.39 1.64
C ALA A 69 26.51 17.62 0.64
N VAL A 70 27.09 16.71 -0.14
CA VAL A 70 26.35 15.87 -1.11
C VAL A 70 25.34 14.98 -0.41
N THR A 71 25.73 14.35 0.71
CA THR A 71 24.82 13.50 1.50
C THR A 71 23.66 14.30 2.08
N VAL A 72 23.92 15.48 2.65
CA VAL A 72 22.87 16.36 3.20
C VAL A 72 21.89 16.78 2.11
N VAL A 73 22.39 17.20 0.94
CA VAL A 73 21.54 17.59 -0.20
C VAL A 73 20.69 16.42 -0.69
N ALA A 74 21.26 15.21 -0.80
CA ALA A 74 20.51 14.02 -1.21
C ALA A 74 19.37 13.67 -0.23
N LEU A 75 19.60 13.78 1.09
CA LEU A 75 18.58 13.56 2.11
C LEU A 75 17.47 14.64 2.05
N LEU A 76 17.83 15.90 1.79
CA LEU A 76 16.87 16.98 1.60
C LEU A 76 16.00 16.75 0.35
N ILE A 77 16.60 16.35 -0.78
CA ILE A 77 15.87 15.99 -1.99
C ILE A 77 14.93 14.80 -1.72
N GLY A 78 15.41 13.75 -1.04
CA GLY A 78 14.59 12.61 -0.63
C GLY A 78 13.39 13.03 0.23
N THR A 79 13.61 13.93 1.18
CA THR A 79 12.55 14.50 2.03
C THR A 79 11.50 15.23 1.19
N LEU A 80 11.94 16.11 0.28
CA LEU A 80 11.05 16.90 -0.59
C LEU A 80 10.24 16.00 -1.53
N LEU A 81 10.88 15.01 -2.15
CA LEU A 81 10.21 14.04 -3.02
C LEU A 81 9.24 13.14 -2.24
N GLY A 82 9.59 12.72 -1.03
CA GLY A 82 8.72 11.93 -0.15
C GLY A 82 7.47 12.69 0.30
N VAL A 83 7.60 14.00 0.58
CA VAL A 83 6.46 14.87 0.85
C VAL A 83 5.64 15.13 -0.42
N ALA A 84 6.29 15.33 -1.57
CA ALA A 84 5.62 15.53 -2.86
C ALA A 84 4.81 14.29 -3.30
N ALA A 85 5.29 13.08 -2.98
CA ALA A 85 4.60 11.82 -3.25
C ALA A 85 3.21 11.73 -2.56
N LEU A 86 3.01 12.47 -1.47
CA LEU A 86 1.72 12.57 -0.79
C LEU A 86 0.68 13.37 -1.59
N ARG A 87 1.13 14.30 -2.45
CA ARG A 87 0.27 15.18 -3.26
C ARG A 87 0.10 14.67 -4.69
N ASN A 88 1.18 14.16 -5.28
CA ASN A 88 1.15 13.58 -6.61
C ASN A 88 2.32 12.59 -6.77
N ARG A 89 2.02 11.29 -6.86
CA ARG A 89 3.03 10.23 -7.05
C ARG A 89 3.88 10.44 -8.31
N THR A 90 3.30 10.99 -9.37
CA THR A 90 4.01 11.24 -10.63
C THR A 90 5.14 12.26 -10.48
N ILE A 91 5.00 13.25 -9.60
CA ILE A 91 6.06 14.24 -9.34
C ILE A 91 7.26 13.57 -8.63
N ALA A 92 6.98 12.67 -7.70
CA ALA A 92 8.02 11.93 -7.01
C ALA A 92 8.77 10.99 -7.98
N ASP A 93 8.03 10.25 -8.81
CA ASP A 93 8.62 9.35 -9.82
C ASP A 93 9.50 10.10 -10.83
N LEU A 94 9.01 11.24 -11.35
CA LEU A 94 9.79 12.09 -12.25
C LEU A 94 11.03 12.67 -11.57
N GLY A 95 10.93 13.06 -10.30
CA GLY A 95 12.05 13.55 -9.51
C GLY A 95 13.15 12.50 -9.31
N PHE A 96 12.77 11.27 -8.96
CA PHE A 96 13.72 10.16 -8.83
C PHE A 96 14.37 9.79 -10.18
N LEU A 97 13.60 9.78 -11.27
CA LEU A 97 14.12 9.54 -12.62
C LEU A 97 15.11 10.62 -13.05
N ALA A 98 14.80 11.90 -12.81
CA ALA A 98 15.69 13.01 -13.15
C ALA A 98 16.99 12.95 -12.35
N PHE A 99 16.91 12.66 -11.05
CA PHE A 99 18.09 12.52 -10.19
C PHE A 99 18.97 11.33 -10.61
N GLY A 100 18.35 10.17 -10.89
CA GLY A 100 19.06 8.99 -11.40
C GLY A 100 19.70 9.22 -12.78
N ALA A 101 19.04 9.98 -13.66
CA ALA A 101 19.59 10.35 -14.96
C ALA A 101 20.79 11.31 -14.83
N LEU A 102 20.73 12.29 -13.92
CA LEU A 102 21.83 13.21 -13.63
C LEU A 102 23.04 12.46 -13.06
N ALA A 103 22.80 11.55 -12.11
CA ALA A 103 23.80 10.66 -11.54
C ALA A 103 24.49 9.80 -12.63
N LEU A 104 23.70 9.19 -13.52
CA LEU A 104 24.20 8.40 -14.63
C LEU A 104 25.02 9.27 -15.61
N PHE A 105 24.54 10.46 -15.92
CA PHE A 105 25.24 11.41 -16.79
C PHE A 105 26.59 11.84 -16.20
N ALA A 106 26.63 12.15 -14.90
CA ALA A 106 27.85 12.48 -14.16
C ALA A 106 28.87 11.32 -14.26
N ALA A 107 28.42 10.09 -14.02
CA ALA A 107 29.26 8.92 -14.07
C ALA A 107 29.82 8.64 -15.48
N LEU A 108 29.01 8.82 -16.53
CA LEU A 108 29.41 8.58 -17.92
C LEU A 108 30.49 9.53 -18.45
N ARG A 109 30.74 10.67 -17.79
CA ARG A 109 31.78 11.61 -18.20
C ARG A 109 33.21 11.16 -17.87
N ASP A 110 33.40 10.24 -16.93
CA ASP A 110 34.73 9.73 -16.54
C ASP A 110 35.27 8.69 -17.57
N PRO A 111 36.36 8.99 -18.31
CA PRO A 111 36.92 8.11 -19.33
C PRO A 111 37.43 6.76 -18.83
N GLN A 112 37.88 6.66 -17.57
CA GLN A 112 38.42 5.43 -16.99
C GLN A 112 37.33 4.44 -16.54
N ARG A 113 36.06 4.87 -16.42
CA ARG A 113 34.97 4.07 -15.83
C ARG A 113 33.92 3.57 -16.82
N ARG A 114 34.07 3.88 -18.12
CA ARG A 114 33.10 3.59 -19.20
C ARG A 114 32.72 2.11 -19.35
N THR A 115 33.68 1.20 -19.17
CA THR A 115 33.46 -0.25 -19.33
C THR A 115 32.70 -0.87 -18.16
N LEU A 116 32.93 -0.36 -16.95
CA LEU A 116 32.23 -0.83 -15.75
C LEU A 116 30.83 -0.22 -15.65
N LEU A 117 30.65 1.02 -16.08
CA LEU A 117 29.34 1.69 -16.16
C LEU A 117 28.40 1.02 -17.17
N ARG A 118 28.91 0.46 -18.26
CA ARG A 118 28.11 -0.41 -19.16
C ARG A 118 27.61 -1.68 -18.45
N ARG A 119 28.41 -2.26 -17.56
CA ARG A 119 28.05 -3.47 -16.79
C ARG A 119 27.09 -3.13 -15.64
N ALA A 120 27.33 -2.05 -14.91
CA ALA A 120 26.47 -1.56 -13.83
C ALA A 120 25.11 -1.04 -14.37
N GLY A 121 25.12 -0.32 -15.49
CA GLY A 121 23.89 0.10 -16.18
C GLY A 121 23.07 -1.09 -16.69
N GLY A 122 23.73 -2.16 -17.16
CA GLY A 122 23.07 -3.42 -17.51
C GLY A 122 22.41 -4.10 -16.30
N ALA A 123 23.09 -4.12 -15.15
CA ALA A 123 22.55 -4.69 -13.91
C ALA A 123 21.34 -3.90 -13.37
N LEU A 124 21.39 -2.56 -13.41
CA LEU A 124 20.27 -1.70 -13.04
C LEU A 124 19.08 -1.86 -13.99
N LEU A 125 19.31 -1.96 -15.30
CA LEU A 125 18.26 -2.26 -16.28
C LEU A 125 17.63 -3.63 -16.05
N LEU A 126 18.43 -4.66 -15.77
CA LEU A 126 17.93 -6.00 -15.43
C LEU A 126 17.12 -6.00 -14.13
N GLY A 127 17.57 -5.28 -13.10
CA GLY A 127 16.83 -5.11 -11.85
C GLY A 127 15.50 -4.37 -12.04
N ALA A 128 15.50 -3.29 -12.83
CA ALA A 128 14.29 -2.56 -13.17
C ALA A 128 13.31 -3.41 -13.99
N LEU A 129 13.80 -4.13 -15.02
CA LEU A 129 13.00 -5.06 -15.80
C LEU A 129 12.46 -6.21 -14.96
N GLY A 130 13.25 -6.76 -14.04
CA GLY A 130 12.83 -7.78 -13.08
C GLY A 130 11.76 -7.26 -12.12
N GLY A 131 11.86 -6.01 -11.65
CA GLY A 131 10.84 -5.35 -10.83
C GLY A 131 9.54 -5.10 -11.59
N VAL A 132 9.62 -4.65 -12.85
CA VAL A 132 8.45 -4.45 -13.73
C VAL A 132 7.79 -5.78 -14.06
N LEU A 133 8.57 -6.80 -14.43
CA LEU A 133 8.10 -8.15 -14.70
C LEU A 133 7.51 -8.78 -13.44
N GLY A 134 8.13 -8.58 -12.28
CA GLY A 134 7.60 -9.01 -10.99
C GLY A 134 6.25 -8.38 -10.68
N ARG A 135 6.09 -7.07 -10.91
CA ARG A 135 4.78 -6.40 -10.77
C ARG A 135 3.74 -6.96 -11.76
N TYR A 136 4.15 -7.26 -12.99
CA TYR A 136 3.29 -7.85 -14.02
C TYR A 136 2.86 -9.28 -13.65
N LEU A 137 3.79 -10.10 -13.15
CA LEU A 137 3.55 -11.51 -12.75
C LEU A 137 2.77 -11.63 -11.44
N ILE A 138 3.04 -10.76 -10.46
CA ILE A 138 2.34 -10.73 -9.16
C ILE A 138 0.94 -10.11 -9.30
N GLY A 139 0.60 -9.56 -10.47
CA GLY A 139 -0.75 -9.07 -10.72
C GLY A 139 -1.16 -7.93 -9.80
N VAL A 140 -0.19 -7.12 -9.31
CA VAL A 140 -0.47 -5.88 -8.56
C VAL A 140 -1.00 -4.84 -9.54
N ARG A 141 -2.21 -5.12 -9.98
CA ARG A 141 -3.05 -4.23 -10.73
C ARG A 141 -3.70 -3.33 -9.69
N ASP A 142 -3.12 -2.15 -9.49
CA ASP A 142 -3.90 -0.95 -9.15
C ASP A 142 -4.82 -0.64 -10.36
N LEU A 143 -5.67 -1.60 -10.74
CA LEU A 143 -6.75 -1.31 -11.66
C LEU A 143 -7.69 -0.38 -10.89
N PRO A 144 -8.12 0.74 -11.48
CA PRO A 144 -9.27 1.44 -10.94
C PRO A 144 -10.36 0.39 -10.78
N VAL A 145 -10.88 0.26 -9.56
CA VAL A 145 -12.07 -0.54 -9.30
C VAL A 145 -13.12 0.04 -10.23
N SER A 146 -13.30 -0.57 -11.41
CA SER A 146 -14.52 -0.41 -12.18
C SER A 146 -15.58 -1.06 -11.31
N ALA A 147 -16.09 -0.27 -10.37
CA ALA A 147 -17.32 -0.54 -9.69
C ALA A 147 -18.36 -0.54 -10.80
N THR A 148 -18.61 -1.69 -11.41
CA THR A 148 -19.93 -1.95 -11.94
C THR A 148 -20.84 -1.68 -10.74
N THR A 149 -21.55 -0.56 -10.76
CA THR A 149 -22.47 -0.21 -9.68
C THR A 149 -23.52 -1.31 -9.64
N VAL A 150 -23.33 -2.26 -8.74
CA VAL A 150 -24.35 -3.24 -8.44
C VAL A 150 -25.47 -2.45 -7.81
N MET A 151 -26.62 -2.43 -8.48
CA MET A 151 -27.84 -1.90 -7.90
C MET A 151 -28.37 -2.90 -6.88
N ILE A 152 -28.40 -2.51 -5.61
CA ILE A 152 -29.02 -3.29 -4.54
C ILE A 152 -30.53 -2.99 -4.57
N PRO A 153 -31.40 -4.00 -4.69
CA PRO A 153 -32.85 -3.80 -4.60
C PRO A 153 -33.28 -3.23 -3.23
N PRO A 154 -34.43 -2.55 -3.14
CA PRO A 154 -34.93 -2.06 -1.85
C PRO A 154 -35.17 -3.23 -0.89
N PRO A 155 -34.82 -3.09 0.40
CA PRO A 155 -35.01 -4.15 1.38
C PRO A 155 -36.48 -4.39 1.68
N THR A 156 -36.80 -5.66 1.94
CA THR A 156 -38.15 -6.09 2.36
C THR A 156 -38.45 -5.69 3.80
N GLU A 157 -37.40 -5.59 4.63
CA GLU A 157 -37.52 -5.18 6.03
C GLU A 157 -36.47 -4.09 6.33
N THR A 158 -36.92 -2.90 6.68
CA THR A 158 -36.05 -1.76 7.01
C THR A 158 -35.86 -1.58 8.52
N VAL A 159 -34.81 -0.85 8.90
CA VAL A 159 -34.59 -0.43 10.29
C VAL A 159 -34.75 1.09 10.41
N PRO A 160 -35.51 1.61 11.39
CA PRO A 160 -35.62 3.06 11.56
C PRO A 160 -34.27 3.65 12.01
N PRO A 161 -33.95 4.89 11.60
CA PRO A 161 -32.70 5.53 12.01
C PRO A 161 -32.63 5.67 13.53
N PRO A 162 -31.43 5.59 14.14
CA PRO A 162 -31.28 5.75 15.57
C PRO A 162 -31.75 7.15 16.02
N PRO A 163 -32.41 7.27 17.18
CA PRO A 163 -32.80 8.57 17.69
C PRO A 163 -31.54 9.42 17.98
N PRO A 164 -31.60 10.76 17.85
CA PRO A 164 -30.43 11.61 18.12
C PRO A 164 -29.82 11.39 19.51
N ALA A 165 -30.66 11.10 20.50
CA ALA A 165 -30.24 10.81 21.89
C ALA A 165 -29.40 9.53 22.04
N ALA A 166 -29.33 8.66 21.02
CA ALA A 166 -28.46 7.48 21.05
C ALA A 166 -26.98 7.82 20.78
N THR A 167 -26.69 9.03 20.29
CA THR A 167 -25.32 9.51 20.10
C THR A 167 -24.80 10.14 21.39
N LEU A 168 -23.58 9.76 21.78
CA LEU A 168 -22.93 10.26 22.99
C LEU A 168 -21.93 11.37 22.64
N GLU A 169 -21.98 12.49 23.38
CA GLU A 169 -21.04 13.60 23.23
C GLU A 169 -19.79 13.38 24.09
N VAL A 170 -19.03 12.32 23.77
CA VAL A 170 -17.77 12.00 24.46
C VAL A 170 -16.59 12.22 23.53
N PRO A 171 -15.59 13.03 23.90
CA PRO A 171 -14.40 13.24 23.07
C PRO A 171 -13.70 11.92 22.73
N GLY A 172 -13.48 11.68 21.44
CA GLY A 172 -12.79 10.47 20.95
C GLY A 172 -13.67 9.22 20.81
N ILE A 173 -14.97 9.31 21.11
CA ILE A 173 -15.88 8.17 20.87
C ILE A 173 -16.10 7.96 19.37
N THR A 174 -16.09 6.70 18.95
CA THR A 174 -16.47 6.33 17.58
C THR A 174 -17.90 6.79 17.30
N PRO A 175 -18.18 7.40 16.12
CA PRO A 175 -19.54 7.76 15.72
C PRO A 175 -20.51 6.57 15.81
N LEU A 176 -21.75 6.83 16.22
CA LEU A 176 -22.77 5.79 16.30
C LEU A 176 -22.99 5.10 14.96
N ILE A 177 -22.99 5.86 13.86
CA ILE A 177 -22.98 5.35 12.49
C ILE A 177 -21.69 5.83 11.83
N VAL A 178 -20.82 4.90 11.46
CA VAL A 178 -19.53 5.20 10.84
C VAL A 178 -19.68 5.19 9.33
N ALA A 179 -19.21 6.25 8.65
CA ALA A 179 -19.22 6.34 7.20
C ALA A 179 -18.32 5.27 6.56
N ASN A 180 -18.68 4.78 5.36
CA ASN A 180 -17.99 3.67 4.70
C ASN A 180 -16.49 3.93 4.46
N ASP A 181 -16.09 5.17 4.20
CA ASP A 181 -14.69 5.57 3.98
C ASP A 181 -13.89 5.74 5.29
N ALA A 182 -14.58 5.73 6.43
CA ALA A 182 -14.03 5.84 7.77
C ALA A 182 -14.15 4.54 8.59
N PHE A 183 -14.88 3.54 8.11
CA PHE A 183 -15.03 2.26 8.79
C PHE A 183 -13.67 1.54 8.82
N TYR A 184 -13.25 1.09 10.00
CA TYR A 184 -11.93 0.48 10.17
C TYR A 184 -11.78 -0.76 9.26
N ARG A 185 -10.57 -0.99 8.76
CA ARG A 185 -10.28 -2.10 7.83
C ARG A 185 -9.13 -2.95 8.34
N ILE A 186 -9.36 -4.25 8.45
CA ILE A 186 -8.35 -5.27 8.74
C ILE A 186 -8.37 -6.26 7.58
N ASP A 187 -7.25 -6.35 6.84
CA ASP A 187 -7.09 -7.26 5.71
C ASP A 187 -6.00 -8.28 6.02
N THR A 188 -6.21 -9.53 5.66
CA THR A 188 -5.16 -10.57 5.69
C THR A 188 -4.39 -10.66 4.37
N ALA A 189 -4.96 -10.16 3.28
CA ALA A 189 -4.34 -10.14 1.97
C ALA A 189 -3.50 -8.87 1.76
N LEU A 190 -2.31 -9.01 1.17
CA LEU A 190 -1.45 -7.87 0.81
C LEU A 190 -2.05 -7.02 -0.33
N VAL A 191 -2.96 -7.59 -1.12
CA VAL A 191 -3.66 -6.96 -2.24
C VAL A 191 -5.14 -7.27 -2.11
N VAL A 192 -5.99 -6.23 -2.17
CA VAL A 192 -7.44 -6.39 -2.10
C VAL A 192 -7.94 -7.10 -3.36
N PRO A 193 -8.65 -8.23 -3.26
CA PRO A 193 -9.16 -8.93 -4.44
C PRO A 193 -10.25 -8.11 -5.13
N THR A 194 -10.17 -8.00 -6.45
CA THR A 194 -11.27 -7.48 -7.27
C THR A 194 -12.12 -8.66 -7.73
N ILE A 195 -13.36 -8.75 -7.25
CA ILE A 195 -14.28 -9.85 -7.54
C ILE A 195 -15.27 -9.39 -8.61
N ASN A 196 -15.40 -10.15 -9.70
CA ASN A 196 -16.43 -9.90 -10.70
C ASN A 196 -17.76 -10.53 -10.24
N ALA A 197 -18.76 -9.68 -9.99
CA ALA A 197 -20.09 -10.06 -9.54
C ALA A 197 -20.83 -10.98 -10.54
N ASP A 198 -20.59 -10.84 -11.85
CA ASP A 198 -21.24 -11.63 -12.89
C ASP A 198 -20.81 -13.10 -12.87
N SER A 199 -19.58 -13.36 -12.42
CA SER A 199 -19.01 -14.71 -12.30
C SER A 199 -19.00 -15.24 -10.87
N TRP A 200 -19.48 -14.46 -9.89
CA TRP A 200 -19.45 -14.84 -8.49
C TRP A 200 -20.58 -15.81 -8.12
N ASN A 201 -20.27 -16.77 -7.26
CA ASN A 201 -21.25 -17.72 -6.72
C ASN A 201 -21.01 -18.01 -5.23
N LEU A 202 -22.10 -18.06 -4.46
CA LEU A 202 -22.14 -18.61 -3.11
C LEU A 202 -22.51 -20.09 -3.19
N ARG A 203 -21.67 -20.97 -2.66
CA ARG A 203 -21.98 -22.41 -2.55
C ARG A 203 -22.17 -22.81 -1.08
N VAL A 204 -23.29 -23.46 -0.79
CA VAL A 204 -23.59 -24.12 0.48
C VAL A 204 -23.54 -25.63 0.26
N HIS A 205 -22.67 -26.31 1.01
CA HIS A 205 -22.43 -27.75 0.87
C HIS A 205 -21.96 -28.35 2.21
N GLY A 206 -21.79 -29.68 2.27
CA GLY A 206 -21.38 -30.40 3.48
C GLY A 206 -22.51 -31.25 4.03
N MET A 207 -22.81 -31.12 5.34
CA MET A 207 -23.91 -31.81 6.00
C MET A 207 -25.25 -31.11 5.72
N VAL A 208 -25.69 -31.17 4.47
CA VAL A 208 -26.94 -30.57 3.97
C VAL A 208 -27.70 -31.55 3.10
N ASP A 209 -29.02 -31.45 3.06
CA ASP A 209 -29.90 -32.32 2.26
C ASP A 209 -29.64 -32.15 0.76
N ARG A 210 -29.38 -30.92 0.32
CA ARG A 210 -28.96 -30.59 -1.04
C ARG A 210 -27.96 -29.45 -1.07
N GLU A 211 -26.99 -29.55 -1.97
CA GLU A 211 -26.09 -28.44 -2.22
C GLU A 211 -26.82 -27.29 -2.93
N VAL A 212 -26.55 -26.06 -2.49
CA VAL A 212 -27.12 -24.84 -3.07
C VAL A 212 -25.97 -24.02 -3.66
N SER A 213 -26.17 -23.49 -4.87
CA SER A 213 -25.26 -22.54 -5.49
C SER A 213 -26.06 -21.34 -5.99
N LEU A 214 -25.81 -20.16 -5.44
CA LEU A 214 -26.49 -18.91 -5.79
C LEU A 214 -25.53 -17.98 -6.52
N THR A 215 -25.94 -17.48 -7.68
CA THR A 215 -25.28 -16.33 -8.31
C THR A 215 -25.59 -15.05 -7.54
N TYR A 216 -24.81 -13.99 -7.78
CA TYR A 216 -25.05 -12.73 -7.09
C TYR A 216 -26.45 -12.12 -7.37
N PRO A 217 -26.98 -12.13 -8.61
CA PRO A 217 -28.36 -11.71 -8.87
C PRO A 217 -29.41 -12.57 -8.17
N GLN A 218 -29.18 -13.89 -8.06
CA GLN A 218 -30.09 -14.78 -7.34
C GLN A 218 -30.09 -14.49 -5.84
N LEU A 219 -28.94 -14.15 -5.26
CA LEU A 219 -28.84 -13.76 -3.87
C LEU A 219 -29.61 -12.46 -3.60
N LEU A 220 -29.47 -11.45 -4.47
CA LEU A 220 -30.19 -10.18 -4.35
C LEU A 220 -31.71 -10.29 -4.57
N ALA A 221 -32.18 -11.39 -5.17
CA ALA A 221 -33.60 -11.67 -5.32
C ALA A 221 -34.25 -12.25 -4.06
N LEU A 222 -33.46 -12.63 -3.06
CA LEU A 222 -33.97 -13.09 -1.76
C LEU A 222 -34.43 -11.90 -0.89
N PRO A 223 -35.26 -12.14 0.15
CA PRO A 223 -35.71 -11.08 1.04
C PRO A 223 -34.52 -10.37 1.73
N LEU A 224 -34.30 -9.11 1.34
CA LEU A 224 -33.26 -8.26 1.91
C LEU A 224 -33.77 -7.61 3.21
N VAL A 225 -32.91 -7.55 4.21
CA VAL A 225 -33.19 -6.93 5.52
C VAL A 225 -32.11 -5.93 5.91
N GLU A 226 -32.49 -4.89 6.64
CA GLU A 226 -31.57 -3.92 7.22
C GLU A 226 -31.39 -4.13 8.72
N ARG A 227 -30.15 -3.99 9.21
CA ARG A 227 -29.82 -4.03 10.63
C ARG A 227 -28.65 -3.09 10.95
N TYR A 228 -28.74 -2.39 12.07
CA TYR A 228 -27.54 -1.79 12.68
C TYR A 228 -26.73 -2.88 13.39
N VAL A 229 -25.48 -3.07 12.97
CA VAL A 229 -24.57 -4.05 13.57
C VAL A 229 -23.23 -3.39 13.82
N THR A 230 -22.76 -3.55 15.05
CA THR A 230 -21.41 -3.16 15.47
C THR A 230 -20.45 -4.32 15.21
N ILE A 231 -19.35 -4.05 14.53
CA ILE A 231 -18.23 -4.97 14.39
C ILE A 231 -17.05 -4.40 15.16
N ALA A 232 -16.43 -5.23 16.00
CA ALA A 232 -15.25 -4.87 16.76
C ALA A 232 -14.15 -5.91 16.54
N CYS A 233 -12.93 -5.46 16.34
CA CYS A 233 -11.77 -6.34 16.26
C CYS A 233 -11.45 -6.93 17.64
N VAL A 234 -11.07 -8.20 17.69
CA VAL A 234 -10.58 -8.84 18.92
C VAL A 234 -9.34 -8.13 19.50
N SER A 235 -8.57 -7.46 18.65
CA SER A 235 -7.39 -6.68 19.03
C SER A 235 -7.71 -5.22 19.38
N ASN A 236 -8.99 -4.84 19.48
CA ASN A 236 -9.34 -3.47 19.84
C ASN A 236 -9.03 -3.20 21.32
N GLU A 237 -8.20 -2.20 21.59
CA GLU A 237 -7.87 -1.79 22.96
C GLU A 237 -9.00 -0.95 23.58
N VAL A 238 -8.93 -0.73 24.90
CA VAL A 238 -9.85 0.19 25.58
C VAL A 238 -9.62 1.60 25.05
N GLY A 239 -10.65 2.18 24.42
CA GLY A 239 -10.55 3.47 23.75
C GLY A 239 -9.89 3.43 22.36
N GLY A 240 -9.68 2.23 21.80
CA GLY A 240 -9.16 2.03 20.44
C GLY A 240 -10.18 2.31 19.34
N ASP A 241 -9.71 2.34 18.10
CA ASP A 241 -10.46 2.71 16.88
C ASP A 241 -10.84 1.51 15.99
N LEU A 242 -10.57 0.27 16.42
CA LEU A 242 -10.89 -0.96 15.69
C LEU A 242 -12.31 -1.45 16.00
N VAL A 243 -13.27 -0.53 16.00
CA VAL A 243 -14.69 -0.78 16.21
C VAL A 243 -15.51 0.19 15.36
N GLY A 244 -16.61 -0.29 14.78
CA GLY A 244 -17.51 0.53 13.98
C GLY A 244 -18.91 -0.06 13.96
N ASN A 245 -19.91 0.82 13.86
CA ASN A 245 -21.31 0.44 13.71
C ASN A 245 -21.88 1.09 12.45
N ALA A 246 -22.61 0.31 11.67
CA ALA A 246 -23.18 0.73 10.39
C ALA A 246 -24.53 0.07 10.15
N GLU A 247 -25.29 0.60 9.19
CA GLU A 247 -26.48 -0.05 8.65
C GLU A 247 -26.05 -1.09 7.62
N TRP A 248 -26.43 -2.35 7.85
CA TRP A 248 -26.12 -3.47 6.96
C TRP A 248 -27.38 -3.90 6.24
N THR A 249 -27.32 -3.95 4.91
CA THR A 249 -28.35 -4.54 4.05
C THR A 249 -27.87 -5.91 3.55
N GLY A 250 -28.68 -6.95 3.73
CA GLY A 250 -28.30 -8.28 3.26
C GLY A 250 -29.41 -9.31 3.38
N VAL A 251 -29.09 -10.56 3.03
CA VAL A 251 -29.99 -11.71 3.17
C VAL A 251 -29.72 -12.37 4.51
N ARG A 252 -30.77 -12.85 5.19
CA ARG A 252 -30.59 -13.64 6.42
C ARG A 252 -29.91 -14.95 6.09
N LEU A 253 -28.81 -15.26 6.77
CA LEU A 253 -28.08 -16.51 6.55
C LEU A 253 -28.98 -17.75 6.71
N ARG A 254 -29.88 -17.74 7.71
CA ARG A 254 -30.84 -18.82 7.93
C ARG A 254 -31.66 -19.14 6.67
N ASP A 255 -32.10 -18.13 5.93
CA ASP A 255 -32.98 -18.32 4.77
C ASP A 255 -32.22 -19.07 3.66
N VAL A 256 -30.90 -18.82 3.53
CA VAL A 256 -30.02 -19.54 2.59
C VAL A 256 -29.71 -20.96 3.08
N LEU A 257 -29.53 -21.17 4.39
CA LEU A 257 -29.29 -22.48 4.97
C LEU A 257 -30.53 -23.39 4.90
N ASP A 258 -31.72 -22.82 5.11
CA ASP A 258 -33.01 -23.51 4.99
C ASP A 258 -33.23 -24.02 3.56
N MET A 259 -32.75 -23.29 2.54
CA MET A 259 -32.77 -23.78 1.16
C MET A 259 -31.93 -25.05 0.98
N ALA A 260 -30.81 -25.18 1.70
CA ALA A 260 -29.92 -26.34 1.61
C ALA A 260 -30.40 -27.52 2.48
N GLY A 261 -31.12 -27.24 3.58
CA GLY A 261 -31.57 -28.22 4.56
C GLY A 261 -30.41 -28.73 5.40
N VAL A 262 -30.01 -27.98 6.44
CA VAL A 262 -28.91 -28.38 7.32
C VAL A 262 -29.27 -29.67 8.07
N GLN A 263 -28.47 -30.72 7.92
CA GLN A 263 -28.76 -32.04 8.47
C GLN A 263 -28.62 -32.07 10.00
N PRO A 264 -29.40 -32.92 10.69
CA PRO A 264 -29.20 -33.20 12.11
C PRO A 264 -27.75 -33.62 12.40
N GLY A 265 -27.15 -33.05 13.45
CA GLY A 265 -25.76 -33.34 13.84
C GLY A 265 -24.70 -32.42 13.21
N ALA A 266 -25.07 -31.54 12.27
CA ALA A 266 -24.19 -30.46 11.85
C ALA A 266 -24.02 -29.44 12.99
N THR A 267 -22.80 -29.27 13.50
CA THR A 267 -22.51 -28.41 14.67
C THR A 267 -21.79 -27.11 14.33
N GLN A 268 -21.32 -26.95 13.09
CA GLN A 268 -20.50 -25.81 12.66
C GLN A 268 -20.87 -25.39 11.23
N ILE A 269 -20.93 -24.09 11.01
CA ILE A 269 -20.93 -23.44 9.71
C ILE A 269 -19.53 -22.90 9.49
N VAL A 270 -18.92 -23.18 8.35
CA VAL A 270 -17.59 -22.67 7.99
C VAL A 270 -17.71 -21.82 6.73
N GLY A 271 -17.53 -20.51 6.89
CA GLY A 271 -17.35 -19.59 5.77
C GLY A 271 -15.96 -19.73 5.17
N ARG A 272 -15.86 -19.74 3.84
CA ARG A 272 -14.60 -19.69 3.10
C ARG A 272 -14.68 -18.56 2.07
N ALA A 273 -13.72 -17.65 2.13
CA ALA A 273 -13.61 -16.53 1.21
C ALA A 273 -12.79 -16.91 -0.04
N PHE A 274 -12.88 -16.07 -1.07
CA PHE A 274 -12.17 -16.25 -2.34
C PHE A 274 -10.64 -16.29 -2.18
N ASP A 275 -10.12 -15.54 -1.21
CA ASP A 275 -8.68 -15.45 -0.89
C ASP A 275 -8.18 -16.56 0.05
N GLY A 276 -9.05 -17.52 0.37
CA GLY A 276 -8.74 -18.66 1.25
C GLY A 276 -8.93 -18.38 2.74
N TRP A 277 -9.37 -17.18 3.14
CA TRP A 277 -9.71 -16.93 4.54
C TRP A 277 -10.91 -17.77 4.99
N THR A 278 -10.89 -18.25 6.23
CA THR A 278 -11.96 -19.09 6.78
C THR A 278 -12.36 -18.65 8.18
N ALA A 279 -13.65 -18.70 8.48
CA ALA A 279 -14.16 -18.58 9.84
C ALA A 279 -15.32 -19.55 10.09
N GLY A 280 -15.38 -20.07 11.31
CA GLY A 280 -16.43 -20.98 11.74
C GLY A 280 -17.29 -20.38 12.84
N PHE A 281 -18.58 -20.71 12.83
CA PHE A 281 -19.47 -20.44 13.94
C PHE A 281 -20.46 -21.60 14.13
N PRO A 282 -20.97 -21.82 15.35
CA PRO A 282 -21.89 -22.93 15.60
C PRO A 282 -23.23 -22.75 14.87
N THR A 283 -23.90 -23.86 14.57
CA THR A 283 -25.22 -23.89 13.89
C THR A 283 -26.39 -23.46 14.77
N GLU A 284 -26.16 -23.29 16.08
CA GLU A 284 -27.19 -23.00 17.10
C GLU A 284 -27.51 -21.51 17.29
N TYR A 285 -26.82 -20.60 16.59
CA TYR A 285 -26.96 -19.13 16.71
C TYR A 285 -27.79 -18.50 15.58
#